data_AF-A0A8J2LU10-F1
#
_entry.id   AF-A0A8J2LU10-F1
#
_cell.length_a   1.000
_cell.length_b   1.000
_cell.length_c   1.000
_cell.angle_alpha   90.00
_cell.angle_beta   90.00
_cell.angle_gamma   90.00
#
_symmetry.space_group_name_H-M   'P 1'
#
loop_
_entity.id
_entity.type
_entity.pdbx_description
1 polymer ?
#
loop_
_entity_poly.entity_id
_entity_poly.type
_entity_poly.pdbx_seq_one_letter_code
_entity_poly.pdbx_strand_id
1 'polypeptide(L)'
;MKEYCDNNELAFFLDMAMNESQRWLEVTCRELFIDSDDFIYSLRYGTHLRKIINKIIPDCFDLSGCRYGKTARTTRQILAKANISYSEFEHYIDDEDWISQFLLICLYRLRIPRHLLFLREDLEQFEGFEKPYKVFIKKQYDYIYFKFLGKN
;
A
#
# COMPACT_ATOMS: atom_id res chain seq x y z
N MET A 1 -3.56 28.80 19.81
CA MET A 1 -3.80 29.18 18.40
C MET A 1 -4.69 28.09 17.81
N LYS A 2 -5.91 28.40 17.38
CA LYS A 2 -6.87 27.39 16.89
C LYS A 2 -6.39 26.87 15.53
N GLU A 3 -6.10 25.57 15.43
CA GLU A 3 -5.95 24.83 14.17
C GLU A 3 -7.26 24.92 13.38
N TYR A 4 -7.41 25.94 12.55
CA TYR A 4 -8.30 25.87 11.40
C TYR A 4 -7.46 25.31 10.24
N CYS A 5 -7.23 23.99 10.27
CA CYS A 5 -7.05 23.28 9.00
C CYS A 5 -8.42 23.38 8.34
N ASP A 6 -8.53 24.15 7.26
CA ASP A 6 -9.79 24.26 6.54
C ASP A 6 -10.06 22.87 5.96
N ASN A 7 -11.03 22.14 6.53
CA ASN A 7 -11.32 20.74 6.20
C ASN A 7 -11.46 20.52 4.67
N ASN A 8 -11.80 21.59 3.95
CA ASN A 8 -11.92 21.64 2.50
C ASN A 8 -10.58 21.47 1.76
N GLU A 9 -9.50 22.07 2.26
CA GLU A 9 -8.18 21.98 1.61
C GLU A 9 -7.59 20.58 1.78
N LEU A 10 -7.71 19.99 2.98
CA LEU A 10 -7.31 18.61 3.22
C LEU A 10 -8.14 17.63 2.38
N ALA A 11 -9.46 17.80 2.31
CA ALA A 11 -10.33 17.00 1.44
C ALA A 11 -9.88 17.06 -0.02
N PHE A 12 -9.58 18.26 -0.53
CA PHE A 12 -9.09 18.45 -1.88
C PHE A 12 -7.77 17.70 -2.15
N PHE A 13 -6.79 17.76 -1.24
CA PHE A 13 -5.53 17.04 -1.42
C PHE A 13 -5.69 15.52 -1.38
N LEU A 14 -6.61 15.01 -0.56
CA LEU A 14 -6.91 13.58 -0.51
C LEU A 14 -7.55 13.10 -1.80
N ASP A 15 -8.54 13.84 -2.31
CA ASP A 15 -9.19 13.53 -3.59
C ASP A 15 -8.17 13.56 -4.73
N MET A 16 -7.31 14.59 -4.77
CA MET A 16 -6.24 14.67 -5.77
C MET A 16 -5.30 13.47 -5.69
N ALA A 17 -4.86 13.10 -4.49
CA ALA A 17 -3.94 11.99 -4.30
C ALA A 17 -4.59 10.63 -4.65
N MET A 18 -5.87 10.44 -4.33
CA MET A 18 -6.65 9.27 -4.72
C MET A 18 -6.75 9.17 -6.24
N ASN A 19 -7.15 10.25 -6.90
CA ASN A 19 -7.27 10.30 -8.36
C ASN A 19 -5.94 10.03 -9.07
N GLU A 20 -4.84 10.65 -8.61
CA GLU A 20 -3.53 10.43 -9.21
C GLU A 20 -2.99 9.02 -8.92
N SER A 21 -3.26 8.47 -7.74
CA SER A 21 -2.92 7.07 -7.41
C SER A 21 -3.67 6.09 -8.30
N GLN A 22 -4.98 6.32 -8.52
CA GLN A 22 -5.80 5.52 -9.43
C GLN A 22 -5.22 5.57 -10.85
N ARG A 23 -5.02 6.76 -11.41
CA ARG A 23 -4.47 6.95 -12.77
C ARG A 23 -3.12 6.28 -12.94
N TRP A 24 -2.23 6.42 -11.95
CA TRP A 24 -0.92 5.79 -11.98
C TRP A 24 -1.02 4.26 -11.98
N LEU A 25 -1.94 3.70 -11.21
CA LEU A 25 -2.21 2.26 -11.19
C LEU A 25 -2.80 1.75 -12.50
N GLU A 26 -3.74 2.47 -13.08
CA GLU A 26 -4.36 2.08 -14.35
C GLU A 26 -3.33 1.99 -15.47
N VAL A 27 -2.46 3.00 -15.57
CA VAL A 27 -1.36 3.04 -16.55
C VAL A 27 -0.34 1.93 -16.27
N THR A 28 0.04 1.77 -15.00
CA THR A 28 1.08 0.81 -14.61
C THR A 28 0.60 -0.62 -14.81
N CYS A 29 -0.63 -0.95 -14.44
CA CYS A 29 -1.22 -2.29 -14.54
C CYS A 29 -1.86 -2.56 -15.91
N ARG A 30 -2.14 -1.54 -16.72
CA ARG A 30 -2.91 -1.61 -17.99
C ARG A 30 -4.32 -2.15 -17.79
N GLU A 31 -4.95 -1.78 -16.68
CA GLU A 31 -6.31 -2.19 -16.28
C GLU A 31 -7.03 -0.94 -15.79
N LEU A 32 -8.27 -0.73 -16.23
CA LEU A 32 -9.07 0.44 -15.83
C LEU A 32 -9.94 0.07 -14.62
N PHE A 33 -10.13 1.00 -13.70
CA PHE A 33 -11.14 0.87 -12.65
C PHE A 33 -12.49 1.38 -13.17
N ILE A 34 -13.58 0.72 -12.77
CA ILE A 34 -14.94 1.11 -13.16
C ILE A 34 -15.32 2.42 -12.46
N ASP A 35 -15.01 2.52 -11.16
CA ASP A 35 -15.29 3.65 -10.29
C ASP A 35 -14.33 3.66 -9.08
N SER A 36 -14.51 4.62 -8.17
CA SER A 36 -13.71 4.73 -6.95
C SER A 36 -13.87 3.53 -6.02
N ASP A 37 -15.03 2.88 -6.02
CA ASP A 37 -15.31 1.75 -5.15
C ASP A 37 -14.55 0.51 -5.62
N ASP A 38 -14.50 0.27 -6.94
CA ASP A 38 -13.67 -0.76 -7.58
C ASP A 38 -12.18 -0.52 -7.30
N PHE A 39 -11.72 0.74 -7.35
CA PHE A 39 -10.35 1.10 -6.99
C PHE A 39 -10.02 0.76 -5.53
N ILE A 40 -10.86 1.22 -4.58
CA ILE A 40 -10.67 0.94 -3.14
C ILE A 40 -10.75 -0.56 -2.86
N TYR A 41 -11.71 -1.25 -3.47
CA TYR A 41 -11.86 -2.70 -3.34
C TYR A 41 -10.59 -3.41 -3.81
N SER A 42 -10.06 -3.05 -4.97
CA SER A 42 -8.81 -3.58 -5.50
C SER A 42 -7.62 -3.40 -4.55
N LEU A 43 -7.49 -2.24 -3.90
CA LEU A 43 -6.44 -1.98 -2.91
C LEU A 43 -6.61 -2.84 -1.66
N ARG A 44 -7.84 -2.94 -1.15
CA ARG A 44 -8.18 -3.73 0.04
C ARG A 44 -7.86 -5.21 -0.14
N TYR A 45 -8.14 -5.77 -1.30
CA TYR A 45 -7.81 -7.17 -1.59
C TYR A 45 -6.40 -7.32 -2.16
N GLY A 46 -5.63 -6.23 -2.27
CA GLY A 46 -4.24 -6.26 -2.72
C GLY A 46 -4.06 -6.69 -4.17
N THR A 47 -5.10 -6.69 -5.00
CA THR A 47 -5.04 -7.20 -6.38
C THR A 47 -4.04 -6.39 -7.19
N HIS A 48 -4.16 -5.06 -7.18
CA HIS A 48 -3.24 -4.19 -7.90
C HIS A 48 -1.90 -4.01 -7.18
N LEU A 49 -1.88 -3.99 -5.85
CA LEU A 49 -0.65 -3.91 -5.06
C LEU A 49 0.29 -5.09 -5.36
N ARG A 50 -0.24 -6.32 -5.41
CA ARG A 50 0.51 -7.53 -5.80
C ARG A 50 1.03 -7.45 -7.24
N LYS A 51 0.24 -6.92 -8.17
CA LYS A 51 0.65 -6.72 -9.58
C LYS A 51 1.83 -5.76 -9.72
N ILE A 52 1.82 -4.64 -9.00
CA ILE A 52 2.92 -3.66 -9.02
C ILE A 52 4.21 -4.30 -8.52
N ILE A 53 4.15 -4.97 -7.37
CA ILE A 53 5.33 -5.63 -6.81
C ILE A 53 5.88 -6.65 -7.80
N ASN A 54 5.03 -7.44 -8.47
CA ASN A 54 5.47 -8.36 -9.51
C ASN A 54 6.08 -7.70 -10.75
N LYS A 55 5.68 -6.46 -11.06
CA LYS A 55 6.33 -5.68 -12.14
C LYS A 55 7.72 -5.20 -11.75
N ILE A 56 7.92 -4.83 -10.48
CA ILE A 56 9.22 -4.36 -9.97
C ILE A 56 10.15 -5.55 -9.70
N ILE A 57 9.61 -6.61 -9.11
CA ILE A 57 10.30 -7.83 -8.72
C ILE A 57 9.51 -9.03 -9.23
N PRO A 58 9.94 -9.64 -10.34
CA PRO A 58 9.23 -10.77 -10.94
C PRO A 58 9.02 -11.93 -9.95
N ASP A 59 7.86 -12.57 -10.05
CA ASP A 59 7.46 -13.74 -9.25
C ASP A 59 7.35 -13.52 -7.72
N CYS A 60 7.14 -12.28 -7.26
CA CYS A 60 6.96 -11.98 -5.84
C CYS A 60 5.57 -12.32 -5.26
N PHE A 61 4.58 -12.55 -6.11
CA PHE A 61 3.23 -12.98 -5.75
C PHE A 61 2.74 -13.95 -6.81
N ASP A 62 1.95 -14.94 -6.40
CA ASP A 62 1.20 -15.74 -7.36
C ASP A 62 -0.02 -14.94 -7.84
N LEU A 63 0.05 -14.48 -9.09
CA LEU A 63 -1.06 -13.78 -9.75
C LEU A 63 -1.94 -14.75 -10.55
N SER A 64 -1.59 -16.04 -10.61
CA SER A 64 -2.43 -17.04 -11.24
C SER A 64 -3.56 -17.37 -10.29
N GLY A 65 -4.64 -16.56 -10.33
CA GLY A 65 -5.86 -16.84 -9.58
C GLY A 65 -6.25 -18.31 -9.78
N CYS A 66 -6.16 -19.09 -8.70
CA CYS A 66 -6.41 -20.53 -8.59
C CYS A 66 -6.49 -21.26 -9.95
N ARG A 67 -5.35 -21.40 -10.65
CA ARG A 67 -5.28 -22.41 -11.72
C ARG A 67 -5.22 -23.76 -11.04
N TYR A 68 -6.36 -24.44 -10.96
CA TYR A 68 -6.47 -25.84 -10.55
C TYR A 68 -5.28 -26.64 -11.10
N GLY A 69 -4.42 -27.14 -10.21
CA GLY A 69 -3.31 -28.03 -10.54
C GLY A 69 -1.89 -27.45 -10.48
N LYS A 70 -1.68 -26.16 -10.20
CA LYS A 70 -0.37 -25.66 -9.75
C LYS A 70 -0.39 -25.46 -8.24
N THR A 71 0.55 -26.07 -7.53
CA THR A 71 0.79 -25.78 -6.12
C THR A 71 1.12 -24.30 -5.99
N ALA A 72 0.24 -23.54 -5.33
CA ALA A 72 0.52 -22.17 -4.96
C ALA A 72 1.84 -22.15 -4.19
N ARG A 73 2.77 -21.27 -4.60
CA ARG A 73 4.04 -21.13 -3.87
C ARG A 73 3.75 -20.48 -2.53
N THR A 74 4.27 -21.08 -1.47
CA THR A 74 4.17 -20.54 -0.11
C THR A 74 4.87 -19.19 -0.05
N THR A 75 4.38 -18.26 0.79
CA THR A 75 5.02 -16.96 1.01
C THR A 75 6.48 -17.14 1.41
N ARG A 76 6.79 -18.20 2.19
CA ARG A 76 8.15 -18.62 2.53
C ARG A 76 9.04 -18.89 1.32
N GLN A 77 8.55 -19.62 0.32
CA GLN A 77 9.29 -19.90 -0.92
C GLN A 77 9.54 -18.62 -1.72
N ILE A 78 8.58 -17.70 -1.73
CA ILE A 78 8.71 -16.44 -2.46
C ILE A 78 9.72 -15.53 -1.78
N LEU A 79 9.65 -15.37 -0.46
CA LEU A 79 10.60 -14.58 0.32
C LEU A 79 12.02 -15.14 0.25
N ALA A 80 12.16 -16.48 0.29
CA ALA A 80 13.46 -17.14 0.11
C ALA A 80 14.06 -16.84 -1.28
N LYS A 81 13.27 -16.93 -2.35
CA LYS A 81 13.72 -16.57 -3.70
C LYS A 81 14.09 -15.08 -3.82
N ALA A 82 13.38 -14.21 -3.10
CA ALA A 82 13.67 -12.78 -3.04
C ALA A 82 14.88 -12.42 -2.14
N ASN A 83 15.54 -13.42 -1.54
CA ASN A 83 16.66 -13.27 -0.60
C ASN A 83 16.32 -12.39 0.61
N ILE A 84 15.09 -12.51 1.10
CA ILE A 84 14.62 -11.81 2.30
C ILE A 84 14.71 -12.79 3.47
N SER A 85 15.53 -12.48 4.48
CA SER A 85 15.50 -13.22 5.74
C SER A 85 14.23 -12.86 6.50
N TYR A 86 13.45 -13.87 6.87
CA TYR A 86 12.19 -13.71 7.61
C TYR A 86 12.18 -14.51 8.92
N SER A 87 13.34 -14.87 9.46
CA SER A 87 13.47 -15.64 10.71
C SER A 87 12.73 -15.01 11.90
N GLU A 88 12.60 -13.68 11.92
CA GLU A 88 11.85 -12.96 12.95
C GLU A 88 10.32 -13.00 12.74
N PHE A 89 9.86 -13.29 11.53
CA PHE A 89 8.45 -13.23 11.12
C PHE A 89 7.87 -14.60 10.72
N GLU A 90 8.66 -15.66 10.82
CA GLU A 90 8.34 -17.00 10.29
C GLU A 90 7.06 -17.61 10.87
N HIS A 91 6.72 -17.25 12.10
CA HIS A 91 5.49 -17.64 12.79
C HIS A 91 4.25 -16.79 12.44
N TYR A 92 4.45 -15.63 11.83
CA TYR A 92 3.40 -14.68 11.44
C TYR A 92 3.09 -14.71 9.95
N ILE A 93 3.91 -15.40 9.16
CA ILE A 93 3.71 -15.58 7.72
C ILE A 93 2.77 -16.77 7.52
N ASP A 94 1.49 -16.46 7.42
CA ASP A 94 0.52 -17.33 6.77
C ASP A 94 0.70 -17.21 5.25
N ASP A 95 0.66 -18.32 4.53
CA ASP A 95 0.87 -18.35 3.08
C ASP A 95 -0.26 -17.65 2.31
N GLU A 96 -1.38 -17.37 2.97
CA GLU A 96 -2.48 -16.55 2.44
C GLU A 96 -2.46 -15.08 2.90
N ASP A 97 -1.56 -14.68 3.81
CA ASP A 97 -1.46 -13.29 4.29
C ASP A 97 -0.62 -12.40 3.36
N TRP A 98 -1.26 -11.99 2.27
CA TRP A 98 -0.66 -11.14 1.25
C TRP A 98 -0.20 -9.77 1.80
N ILE A 99 -0.84 -9.24 2.86
CA ILE A 99 -0.52 -7.94 3.44
C ILE A 99 0.86 -8.02 4.10
N SER A 100 1.06 -9.01 4.96
CA SER A 100 2.36 -9.24 5.62
C SER A 100 3.47 -9.46 4.60
N GLN A 101 3.20 -10.27 3.57
CA GLN A 101 4.13 -10.48 2.46
C GLN A 101 4.49 -9.16 1.75
N PHE A 102 3.49 -8.34 1.41
CA PHE A 102 3.69 -7.06 0.75
C PHE A 102 4.57 -6.12 1.59
N LEU A 103 4.24 -5.96 2.87
CA LEU A 103 4.97 -5.08 3.78
C LEU A 103 6.43 -5.51 3.98
N LEU A 104 6.69 -6.82 4.09
CA LEU A 104 8.05 -7.35 4.20
C LEU A 104 8.86 -7.09 2.93
N ILE A 105 8.28 -7.27 1.74
CA ILE A 105 8.93 -6.96 0.46
C ILE A 105 9.26 -5.46 0.39
N CYS A 106 8.30 -4.60 0.72
CA CYS A 106 8.51 -3.16 0.73
C CYS A 106 9.64 -2.73 1.69
N LEU A 107 9.65 -3.27 2.91
CA LEU A 107 10.63 -2.92 3.93
C LEU A 107 12.03 -3.43 3.59
N TYR A 108 12.16 -4.72 3.29
CA TYR A 108 13.48 -5.36 3.18
C TYR A 108 14.06 -5.28 1.77
N ARG A 109 13.22 -5.33 0.74
CA ARG A 109 13.68 -5.42 -0.65
C ARG A 109 13.64 -4.08 -1.37
N LEU A 110 12.56 -3.32 -1.20
CA LEU A 110 12.43 -1.96 -1.75
C LEU A 110 13.02 -0.89 -0.83
N ARG A 111 13.38 -1.24 0.42
CA ARG A 111 13.96 -0.32 1.42
C ARG A 111 13.07 0.88 1.72
N ILE A 112 11.74 0.70 1.64
CA ILE A 112 10.78 1.73 1.99
C ILE A 112 10.77 1.89 3.51
N PRO A 113 10.98 3.11 4.04
CA PRO A 113 10.92 3.37 5.47
C PRO A 113 9.58 2.97 6.07
N ARG A 114 9.59 2.32 7.24
CA ARG A 114 8.38 1.82 7.93
C ARG A 114 7.31 2.89 8.16
N HIS A 115 7.71 4.16 8.38
CA HIS A 115 6.78 5.26 8.60
C HIS A 115 6.01 5.70 7.34
N LEU A 116 6.39 5.21 6.15
CA LEU A 116 5.67 5.41 4.88
C LEU A 116 4.78 4.22 4.52
N LEU A 117 4.83 3.14 5.30
CA LEU A 117 4.03 1.94 5.07
C LEU A 117 2.75 2.01 5.91
N PHE A 118 1.65 1.53 5.33
CA PHE A 118 0.41 1.32 6.06
C PHE A 118 0.52 0.14 7.02
N LEU A 119 -0.35 0.12 8.03
CA LEU A 119 -0.55 -1.00 8.93
C LEU A 119 -1.63 -1.93 8.37
N ARG A 120 -1.62 -3.20 8.79
CA ARG A 120 -2.62 -4.18 8.33
C ARG A 120 -4.05 -3.69 8.60
N GLU A 121 -4.25 -3.12 9.77
CA GLU A 121 -5.53 -2.61 10.26
C GLU A 121 -6.08 -1.47 9.40
N ASP A 122 -5.20 -0.73 8.72
CA ASP A 122 -5.56 0.36 7.82
C ASP A 122 -6.35 -0.14 6.60
N LEU A 123 -6.13 -1.39 6.17
CA LEU A 123 -6.85 -2.02 5.06
C LEU A 123 -8.11 -2.77 5.52
N GLU A 124 -8.22 -3.10 6.82
CA GLU A 124 -9.34 -3.87 7.37
C GLU A 124 -10.56 -2.98 7.68
N GLN A 125 -10.36 -1.70 8.00
CA GLN A 125 -11.43 -0.74 8.30
C GLN A 125 -11.97 -0.06 7.04
N PHE A 126 -13.14 -0.52 6.55
CA PHE A 126 -13.82 0.08 5.39
C PHE A 126 -14.28 1.53 5.68
N GLU A 127 -14.77 1.81 6.89
CA GLU A 127 -15.18 3.15 7.32
C GLU A 127 -13.97 4.02 7.71
N GLY A 128 -13.38 4.65 6.70
CA GLY A 128 -12.29 5.60 6.88
C GLY A 128 -10.92 5.03 6.53
N PHE A 129 -10.84 4.29 5.42
CA PHE A 129 -9.58 4.02 4.70
C PHE A 129 -8.74 5.29 4.51
N GLU A 130 -9.38 6.45 4.40
CA GLU A 130 -8.72 7.75 4.36
C GLU A 130 -8.08 8.18 5.68
N LYS A 131 -8.47 7.66 6.85
CA LYS A 131 -7.99 8.15 8.15
C LYS A 131 -6.47 8.02 8.32
N PRO A 132 -5.84 6.86 8.04
CA PRO A 132 -4.38 6.74 8.10
C PRO A 132 -3.71 7.70 7.10
N TYR A 133 -4.30 7.86 5.92
CA TYR A 133 -3.81 8.74 4.87
C TYR A 133 -3.95 10.23 5.22
N LYS A 134 -5.05 10.62 5.88
CA LYS A 134 -5.28 11.95 6.48
C LYS A 134 -4.22 12.30 7.50
N VAL A 135 -3.92 11.35 8.40
CA VAL A 135 -2.86 11.55 9.41
C VAL A 135 -1.49 11.68 8.74
N PHE A 136 -1.20 10.88 7.72
CA PHE A 136 0.04 10.96 6.97
C PHE A 136 0.19 12.31 6.25
N ILE A 137 -0.81 12.72 5.47
CA ILE A 137 -0.81 14.02 4.77
C ILE A 137 -0.72 15.16 5.77
N LYS A 138 -1.47 15.13 6.88
CA LYS A 138 -1.36 16.17 7.91
C LYS A 138 0.07 16.26 8.45
N LYS A 139 0.71 15.14 8.78
CA LYS A 139 2.12 15.12 9.23
C LYS A 139 3.09 15.64 8.17
N GLN A 140 2.89 15.29 6.90
CA GLN A 140 3.74 15.79 5.80
C GLN A 140 3.50 17.28 5.52
N TYR A 141 2.25 17.73 5.57
CA TYR A 141 1.87 19.12 5.39
C TYR A 141 2.44 19.96 6.54
N ASP A 142 2.26 19.55 7.79
CA ASP A 142 2.87 20.20 8.95
C ASP A 142 4.39 20.24 8.78
N TYR A 143 5.02 19.14 8.38
CA TYR A 143 6.47 19.11 8.13
C TYR A 143 6.89 20.09 7.03
N ILE A 144 6.23 20.12 5.89
CA ILE A 144 6.55 21.02 4.77
C ILE A 144 6.27 22.47 5.16
N TYR A 145 5.12 22.76 5.77
CA TYR A 145 4.69 24.10 6.15
C TYR A 145 5.61 24.69 7.22
N PHE A 146 5.94 23.94 8.28
CA PHE A 146 6.83 24.43 9.33
C PHE A 146 8.31 24.45 8.91
N LYS A 147 8.76 23.54 8.05
CA LYS A 147 10.17 23.45 7.65
C LYS A 147 10.55 24.32 6.45
N PHE A 148 9.65 24.53 5.49
CA PHE A 148 9.93 25.29 4.27
C PHE A 148 9.29 26.68 4.24
N LEU A 149 8.17 26.93 4.93
CA LEU A 149 7.47 28.23 4.88
C LEU A 149 7.71 29.13 6.10
N GLY A 150 8.63 28.76 7.00
CA GLY A 150 9.25 29.70 7.94
C GLY A 150 8.27 30.45 8.84
N LYS A 151 7.44 29.75 9.59
CA LYS A 151 6.78 30.32 10.77
C LYS A 151 7.34 29.66 12.02
N ASN A 152 8.35 30.32 12.60
CA ASN A 152 8.67 30.21 14.03
C ASN A 152 7.51 30.79 14.84
#